data_AF-A0A2T7LK36-F1
#
_entry.id   AF-A0A2T7LK36-F1
#
_cell.length_a   1.000
_cell.length_b   1.000
_cell.length_c   1.000
_cell.angle_alpha   90.00
_cell.angle_beta   90.00
_cell.angle_gamma   90.00
#
_symmetry.space_group_name_H-M   'P 1'
#
loop_
_entity.id
_entity.type
_entity.pdbx_description
1 polymer ?
#
loop_
_entity_poly.entity_id
_entity_poly.type
_entity_poly.pdbx_seq_one_letter_code
_entity_poly.pdbx_strand_id
1 'polypeptide(L)'
;MTENRSDQIARGRPGEDPGPAPAPPDLRRIGANPDFWYPVALSRSVRKEGVAAAVFAGERIALYRAKSGAVHALEDRCAHRQVPLSMGVVDGETLRCCYHAWAYRGDGRISQIPYLAKGDARPPRGVRAYPVREAYGLVFVFPGDPEKAEATPLPDVPAYASPSYRTMTFSRTVRCHYSFLHENLLDMNHQFLHRGVVGKLQPKLLGYESGPASVEARYLFTHTGGKRNRSASLLAAEGLGGQPSSDVMTIRTEYPYQTLDLVPEKADHPALRLWAVYVPEDAEQRVCHAYGLLMIEKPRIPAALSVAWPFIRHFTERVFAEDRMAVEAEQRAWDEQGEDRNHEVFSLILDVRDVLRANGVPLAPRTTPVTRSCEGLAP
;
A
#
# COMPACT_ATOMS: atom_id res chain seq x y z
N MET A 1 -45.43 15.53 -50.23
CA MET A 1 -45.38 16.80 -49.50
C MET A 1 -45.66 16.46 -48.05
N THR A 2 -44.64 16.67 -47.23
CA THR A 2 -44.44 16.12 -45.89
C THR A 2 -45.21 16.91 -44.84
N GLU A 3 -45.93 16.20 -43.97
CA GLU A 3 -46.56 16.72 -42.75
C GLU A 3 -45.48 17.17 -41.75
N ASN A 4 -45.62 18.39 -41.23
CA ASN A 4 -44.76 18.95 -40.19
C ASN A 4 -45.62 19.17 -38.95
N ARG A 5 -45.51 18.27 -37.97
CA ARG A 5 -46.23 18.33 -36.69
C ARG A 5 -45.27 18.92 -35.66
N SER A 6 -45.49 20.19 -35.36
CA SER A 6 -44.65 21.02 -34.48
C SER A 6 -44.72 20.57 -33.02
N ASP A 7 -43.54 20.62 -32.39
CA ASP A 7 -43.22 20.30 -31.00
C ASP A 7 -44.11 21.00 -29.96
N GLN A 8 -44.62 20.22 -29.01
CA GLN A 8 -45.01 20.73 -27.69
C GLN A 8 -43.82 20.63 -26.73
N ILE A 9 -43.11 21.75 -26.57
CA ILE A 9 -42.13 21.93 -25.49
C ILE A 9 -42.89 22.18 -24.19
N ALA A 10 -42.88 21.21 -23.28
CA ALA A 10 -43.29 21.38 -21.90
C ALA A 10 -42.37 22.39 -21.22
N ARG A 11 -42.90 23.57 -20.86
CA ARG A 11 -42.18 24.58 -20.07
C ARG A 11 -42.07 24.10 -18.62
N GLY A 12 -40.91 23.59 -18.23
CA GLY A 12 -40.53 23.39 -16.84
C GLY A 12 -40.45 24.73 -16.09
N ARG A 13 -40.76 24.71 -14.79
CA ARG A 13 -40.67 25.89 -13.90
C ARG A 13 -39.21 26.39 -13.83
N PRO A 14 -38.97 27.71 -13.92
CA PRO A 14 -37.65 28.27 -13.68
C PRO A 14 -37.41 28.47 -12.17
N GLY A 15 -36.25 28.03 -11.68
CA GLY A 15 -35.67 28.58 -10.44
C GLY A 15 -35.61 27.69 -9.20
N GLU A 16 -35.26 26.40 -9.32
CA GLU A 16 -34.58 25.71 -8.21
C GLU A 16 -33.09 25.63 -8.57
N ASP A 17 -32.30 26.50 -7.93
CA ASP A 17 -30.86 26.35 -7.85
C ASP A 17 -30.60 24.99 -7.19
N PRO A 18 -29.97 24.01 -7.87
CA PRO A 18 -29.64 22.75 -7.23
C PRO A 18 -28.72 23.09 -6.07
N GLY A 19 -29.24 22.99 -4.83
CA GLY A 19 -28.48 23.29 -3.62
C GLY A 19 -27.11 22.59 -3.65
N PRO A 20 -26.12 23.13 -2.92
CA PRO A 20 -24.75 22.63 -3.00
C PRO A 20 -24.73 21.12 -2.87
N ALA A 21 -24.09 20.45 -3.84
CA ALA A 21 -23.95 19.02 -3.84
C ALA A 21 -23.43 18.57 -2.45
N PRO A 22 -23.95 17.47 -1.88
CA PRO A 22 -23.49 17.00 -0.60
C PRO A 22 -21.97 16.79 -0.64
N ALA A 23 -21.28 17.22 0.42
CA ALA A 23 -19.84 17.08 0.52
C ALA A 23 -19.44 15.60 0.33
N PRO A 24 -18.33 15.31 -0.37
CA PRO A 24 -17.88 13.95 -0.57
C PRO A 24 -17.61 13.26 0.77
N PRO A 25 -17.74 11.93 0.86
CA PRO A 25 -17.47 11.21 2.10
C PRO A 25 -16.04 11.46 2.57
N ASP A 26 -15.87 11.49 3.89
CA ASP A 26 -14.55 11.56 4.54
C ASP A 26 -13.67 10.41 4.03
N LEU A 27 -12.57 10.77 3.38
CA LEU A 27 -11.65 9.81 2.76
C LEU A 27 -11.02 8.87 3.81
N ARG A 28 -10.81 9.34 5.04
CA ARG A 28 -10.24 8.52 6.13
C ARG A 28 -11.22 7.47 6.64
N ARG A 29 -12.44 7.45 6.10
CA ARG A 29 -13.46 6.43 6.34
C ARG A 29 -13.64 5.48 5.15
N ILE A 30 -12.82 5.63 4.11
CA ILE A 30 -12.79 4.77 2.94
C ILE A 30 -11.54 3.90 3.01
N GLY A 31 -11.71 2.64 3.42
CA GLY A 31 -10.65 1.65 3.53
C GLY A 31 -10.14 1.14 2.17
N ALA A 32 -9.00 0.45 2.23
CA ALA A 32 -8.43 -0.24 1.08
C ALA A 32 -9.38 -1.34 0.57
N ASN A 33 -9.63 -1.35 -0.73
CA ASN A 33 -10.46 -2.35 -1.38
C ASN A 33 -9.74 -3.71 -1.36
N PRO A 34 -10.34 -4.76 -0.79
CA PRO A 34 -9.69 -6.06 -0.66
C PRO A 34 -9.58 -6.81 -2.00
N ASP A 35 -10.25 -6.36 -3.07
CA ASP A 35 -10.21 -6.99 -4.40
C ASP A 35 -8.96 -6.59 -5.21
N PHE A 36 -7.81 -6.49 -4.54
CA PHE A 36 -6.49 -6.23 -5.14
C PHE A 36 -5.41 -7.11 -4.49
N TRP A 37 -4.25 -7.19 -5.12
CA TRP A 37 -3.10 -7.91 -4.59
C TRP A 37 -2.29 -7.04 -3.62
N TYR A 38 -2.22 -7.45 -2.36
CA TYR A 38 -1.44 -6.73 -1.35
C TYR A 38 -0.27 -7.58 -0.83
N PRO A 39 0.96 -7.03 -0.78
CA PRO A 39 2.04 -7.71 -0.11
C PRO A 39 1.77 -7.71 1.40
N VAL A 40 1.90 -8.86 2.04
CA VAL A 40 1.68 -9.01 3.49
C VAL A 40 2.91 -9.54 4.23
N ALA A 41 3.95 -9.91 3.48
CA ALA A 41 5.25 -10.28 4.02
C ALA A 41 6.35 -10.13 2.98
N LEU A 42 7.59 -10.00 3.46
CA LEU A 42 8.76 -10.27 2.64
C LEU A 42 8.85 -11.79 2.42
N SER A 43 9.08 -12.25 1.19
CA SER A 43 9.19 -13.68 0.85
C SER A 43 10.23 -14.40 1.73
N ARG A 44 11.36 -13.74 2.00
CA ARG A 44 12.43 -14.25 2.89
C ARG A 44 12.03 -14.39 4.36
N SER A 45 10.97 -13.71 4.80
CA SER A 45 10.45 -13.85 6.17
C SER A 45 9.67 -15.15 6.34
N VAL A 46 9.07 -15.67 5.27
CA VAL A 46 8.45 -17.01 5.24
C VAL A 46 9.52 -18.02 4.84
N ARG A 47 10.28 -18.49 5.81
CA ARG A 47 11.38 -19.45 5.58
C ARG A 47 10.84 -20.79 5.06
N LYS A 48 11.71 -21.59 4.43
CA LYS A 48 11.40 -22.97 4.04
C LYS A 48 10.89 -23.76 5.24
N GLU A 49 9.74 -24.43 5.07
CA GLU A 49 9.04 -25.19 6.12
C GLU A 49 8.75 -24.33 7.36
N GLY A 50 8.65 -23.01 7.17
CA GLY A 50 8.37 -22.02 8.19
C GLY A 50 6.95 -21.46 8.09
N VAL A 51 6.52 -20.88 9.20
CA VAL A 51 5.22 -20.21 9.35
C VAL A 51 5.48 -18.76 9.76
N ALA A 52 4.68 -17.83 9.25
CA ALA A 52 4.72 -16.42 9.61
C ALA A 52 3.30 -15.88 9.80
N ALA A 53 3.12 -15.00 10.79
CA ALA A 53 1.91 -14.23 10.95
C ALA A 53 1.93 -13.01 10.02
N ALA A 54 0.79 -12.70 9.44
CA ALA A 54 0.53 -11.54 8.62
C ALA A 54 -0.88 -11.01 8.91
N VAL A 55 -1.20 -9.83 8.39
CA VAL A 55 -2.50 -9.20 8.61
C VAL A 55 -2.89 -8.35 7.41
N PHE A 56 -4.18 -8.25 7.14
CA PHE A 56 -4.77 -7.28 6.22
C PHE A 56 -6.06 -6.74 6.81
N ALA A 57 -6.15 -5.43 7.04
CA ALA A 57 -7.33 -4.74 7.57
C ALA A 57 -7.96 -5.44 8.80
N GLY A 58 -7.14 -5.87 9.76
CA GLY A 58 -7.57 -6.60 10.96
C GLY A 58 -7.80 -8.11 10.77
N GLU A 59 -7.86 -8.61 9.53
CA GLU A 59 -7.92 -10.05 9.24
C GLU A 59 -6.54 -10.70 9.42
N ARG A 60 -6.42 -11.60 10.41
CA ARG A 60 -5.17 -12.30 10.69
C ARG A 60 -4.96 -13.45 9.69
N ILE A 61 -3.74 -13.54 9.15
CA ILE A 61 -3.36 -14.48 8.10
C ILE A 61 -2.13 -15.28 8.56
N ALA A 62 -2.22 -16.61 8.47
CA ALA A 62 -1.10 -17.52 8.64
C ALA A 62 -0.50 -17.83 7.27
N LEU A 63 0.72 -17.34 7.04
CA LEU A 63 1.53 -17.70 5.89
C LEU A 63 2.36 -18.93 6.23
N TYR A 64 2.41 -19.93 5.37
CA TYR A 64 3.36 -21.03 5.52
C TYR A 64 3.99 -21.41 4.19
N ARG A 65 5.27 -21.80 4.23
CA ARG A 65 5.97 -22.33 3.06
C ARG A 65 6.07 -23.84 3.20
N ALA A 66 5.38 -24.56 2.32
CA ALA A 66 5.42 -26.01 2.25
C ALA A 66 6.83 -26.52 1.92
N LYS A 67 7.04 -27.83 2.11
CA LYS A 67 8.30 -28.52 1.77
C LYS A 67 8.62 -28.41 0.27
N SER A 68 7.60 -28.41 -0.59
CA SER A 68 7.70 -28.13 -2.03
C SER A 68 8.25 -26.73 -2.34
N GLY A 69 8.20 -25.79 -1.39
CA GLY A 69 8.58 -24.39 -1.56
C GLY A 69 7.41 -23.46 -1.86
N ALA A 70 6.22 -23.99 -2.13
CA ALA A 70 4.99 -23.22 -2.34
C ALA A 70 4.58 -22.47 -1.06
N VAL A 71 4.15 -21.22 -1.21
CA VAL A 71 3.60 -20.43 -0.11
C VAL A 71 2.08 -20.47 -0.16
N HIS A 72 1.48 -20.65 1.01
CA HIS A 72 0.04 -20.65 1.20
C HIS A 72 -0.33 -19.63 2.28
N ALA A 73 -1.53 -19.07 2.18
CA ALA A 73 -2.08 -18.13 3.14
C ALA A 73 -3.43 -18.65 3.62
N LEU A 74 -3.55 -18.87 4.93
CA LEU A 74 -4.78 -19.32 5.56
C LEU A 74 -5.24 -18.27 6.58
N GLU A 75 -6.52 -18.27 6.89
CA GLU A 75 -7.03 -17.55 8.06
C GLU A 75 -6.30 -18.04 9.32
N ASP A 76 -5.79 -17.11 10.12
CA ASP A 76 -5.00 -17.40 11.31
C ASP A 76 -5.86 -17.79 12.53
N ARG A 77 -6.69 -18.81 12.34
CA ARG A 77 -7.64 -19.31 13.33
C ARG A 77 -7.90 -20.79 13.11
N CYS A 78 -7.38 -21.65 14.00
CA CYS A 78 -7.72 -23.07 13.98
C CYS A 78 -9.24 -23.28 14.11
N ALA A 79 -9.82 -24.04 13.18
CA ALA A 79 -11.25 -24.37 13.17
C ALA A 79 -11.74 -25.13 14.42
N HIS A 80 -10.84 -25.66 15.24
CA HIS A 80 -11.20 -26.36 16.48
C HIS A 80 -11.43 -25.40 17.66
N ARG A 81 -10.40 -24.66 18.08
CA ARG A 81 -10.44 -23.78 19.27
C ARG A 81 -9.79 -22.42 19.04
N GLN A 82 -9.75 -21.97 17.78
CA GLN A 82 -9.34 -20.63 17.39
C GLN A 82 -7.89 -20.23 17.69
N VAL A 83 -7.06 -21.17 18.15
CA VAL A 83 -5.61 -20.96 18.30
C VAL A 83 -5.03 -20.54 16.96
N PRO A 84 -4.18 -19.50 16.93
CA PRO A 84 -3.52 -19.05 15.71
C PRO A 84 -2.77 -20.20 15.01
N LEU A 85 -3.03 -20.39 13.73
CA LEU A 85 -2.31 -21.34 12.89
C LEU A 85 -0.87 -20.87 12.63
N SER A 86 -0.60 -19.57 12.76
CA SER A 86 0.74 -18.97 12.69
C SER A 86 1.70 -19.48 13.77
N MET A 87 1.15 -20.03 14.87
CA MET A 87 1.92 -20.73 15.92
C MET A 87 2.16 -22.22 15.60
N GLY A 88 1.66 -22.71 14.46
CA GLY A 88 1.76 -24.08 14.03
C GLY A 88 3.13 -24.47 13.48
N VAL A 89 3.19 -25.67 12.90
CA VAL A 89 4.38 -26.21 12.25
C VAL A 89 4.04 -26.74 10.86
N VAL A 90 4.96 -26.58 9.92
CA VAL A 90 4.81 -27.18 8.58
C VAL A 90 5.19 -28.66 8.67
N ASP A 91 4.34 -29.51 8.11
CA ASP A 91 4.60 -30.94 7.89
C ASP A 91 4.30 -31.29 6.43
N GLY A 92 5.36 -31.41 5.63
CA GLY A 92 5.27 -31.61 4.18
C GLY A 92 4.54 -30.46 3.49
N GLU A 93 3.34 -30.75 3.00
CA GLU A 93 2.48 -29.78 2.28
C GLU A 93 1.40 -29.15 3.16
N THR A 94 1.40 -29.46 4.46
CA THR A 94 0.33 -29.06 5.39
C THR A 94 0.85 -28.20 6.54
N LEU A 95 -0.03 -27.36 7.06
CA LEU A 95 0.17 -26.62 8.31
C LEU A 95 -0.54 -27.35 9.44
N ARG A 96 0.19 -27.79 10.47
CA ARG A 96 -0.39 -28.42 11.67
C ARG A 96 -0.54 -27.39 12.79
N CYS A 97 -1.74 -27.28 13.32
CA CYS A 97 -2.00 -26.47 14.51
C CYS A 97 -1.19 -27.01 15.70
N CYS A 98 -0.52 -26.13 16.45
CA CYS A 98 0.30 -26.50 17.60
C CYS A 98 -0.50 -27.08 18.78
N TYR A 99 -1.82 -26.89 18.83
CA TYR A 99 -2.60 -27.32 19.98
C TYR A 99 -2.96 -28.82 19.92
N HIS A 100 -3.70 -29.23 18.89
CA HIS A 100 -4.21 -30.61 18.75
C HIS A 100 -3.83 -31.24 17.40
N ALA A 101 -2.84 -30.67 16.70
CA ALA A 101 -2.27 -31.20 15.47
C ALA A 101 -3.26 -31.44 14.32
N TRP A 102 -4.36 -30.68 14.27
CA TRP A 102 -5.21 -30.61 13.08
C TRP A 102 -4.37 -30.06 11.92
N ALA A 103 -4.31 -30.83 10.83
CA ALA A 103 -3.53 -30.49 9.66
C ALA A 103 -4.41 -29.83 8.59
N TYR A 104 -3.94 -28.72 8.05
CA TYR A 104 -4.61 -27.93 7.03
C TYR A 104 -3.77 -27.94 5.75
N ARG A 105 -4.43 -28.10 4.61
CA ARG A 105 -3.79 -27.93 3.29
C ARG A 105 -3.80 -26.46 2.88
N GLY A 106 -3.12 -26.17 1.76
CA GLY A 106 -3.09 -24.82 1.19
C GLY A 106 -4.46 -24.29 0.75
N ASP A 107 -5.43 -25.17 0.49
CA ASP A 107 -6.83 -24.80 0.22
C ASP A 107 -7.67 -24.59 1.50
N GLY A 108 -7.03 -24.56 2.68
CA GLY A 108 -7.65 -24.36 3.98
C GLY A 108 -8.43 -25.56 4.51
N ARG A 109 -8.55 -26.64 3.73
CA ARG A 109 -9.27 -27.84 4.15
C ARG A 109 -8.45 -28.69 5.10
N ILE A 110 -9.14 -29.32 6.06
CA ILE A 110 -8.53 -30.23 7.02
C ILE A 110 -8.17 -31.53 6.29
N SER A 111 -6.89 -31.91 6.32
CA SER A 111 -6.39 -33.17 5.77
C SER A 111 -6.32 -34.28 6.81
N GLN A 112 -6.09 -33.95 8.08
CA GLN A 112 -5.91 -34.93 9.14
C GLN A 112 -6.34 -34.36 10.50
N ILE A 113 -7.06 -35.19 11.26
CA ILE A 113 -7.30 -35.01 12.70
C ILE A 113 -6.75 -36.28 13.38
N PRO A 114 -5.65 -36.22 14.14
CA PRO A 114 -4.92 -37.42 14.58
C PRO A 114 -5.73 -38.42 15.42
N TYR A 115 -6.74 -37.93 16.14
CA TYR A 115 -7.53 -38.72 17.09
C TYR A 115 -8.94 -39.05 16.59
N LEU A 116 -9.28 -38.69 15.34
CA LEU A 116 -10.57 -39.01 14.76
C LEU A 116 -10.47 -40.34 13.99
N ALA A 117 -11.28 -41.33 14.34
CA ALA A 117 -11.30 -42.63 13.70
C ALA A 117 -12.11 -42.61 12.40
N LYS A 118 -11.87 -43.61 11.54
CA LYS A 118 -12.66 -43.82 10.33
C LYS A 118 -14.08 -44.22 10.73
N GLY A 119 -15.06 -43.35 10.47
CA GLY A 119 -16.47 -43.56 10.82
C GLY A 119 -17.05 -42.53 11.78
N ASP A 120 -16.20 -41.70 12.38
CA ASP A 120 -16.64 -40.57 13.20
C ASP A 120 -17.34 -39.48 12.36
N ALA A 121 -17.98 -38.54 13.05
CA ALA A 121 -18.65 -37.40 12.44
C ALA A 121 -17.69 -36.65 11.49
N ARG A 122 -18.24 -36.20 10.35
CA ARG A 122 -17.46 -35.51 9.32
C ARG A 122 -16.82 -34.25 9.92
N PRO A 123 -15.50 -34.05 9.75
CA PRO A 123 -14.84 -32.84 10.23
C PRO A 123 -15.40 -31.59 9.52
N PRO A 124 -15.30 -30.40 10.14
CA PRO A 124 -15.67 -29.15 9.49
C PRO A 124 -14.84 -28.95 8.22
N ARG A 125 -15.29 -28.05 7.33
CA ARG A 125 -14.60 -27.82 6.05
C ARG A 125 -13.15 -27.34 6.23
N GLY A 126 -12.87 -26.59 7.29
CA GLY A 126 -11.54 -26.06 7.60
C GLY A 126 -11.60 -24.57 7.88
N VAL A 127 -10.65 -23.82 7.31
CA VAL A 127 -10.50 -22.37 7.45
C VAL A 127 -10.52 -21.70 6.08
N ARG A 128 -10.70 -20.37 6.04
CA ARG A 128 -10.54 -19.62 4.80
C ARG A 128 -9.10 -19.76 4.29
N ALA A 129 -8.94 -19.91 2.98
CA ALA A 129 -7.67 -19.79 2.28
C ALA A 129 -7.73 -18.55 1.40
N TYR A 130 -6.59 -17.89 1.24
CA TYR A 130 -6.47 -16.73 0.37
C TYR A 130 -5.62 -17.10 -0.86
N PRO A 131 -5.96 -16.60 -2.06
CA PRO A 131 -5.05 -16.65 -3.20
C PRO A 131 -3.71 -15.99 -2.85
N VAL A 132 -2.61 -16.62 -3.25
CA VAL A 132 -1.24 -16.17 -2.98
C VAL A 132 -0.44 -16.13 -4.27
N ARG A 133 0.35 -15.08 -4.44
CA ARG A 133 1.40 -15.00 -5.47
C ARG A 133 2.70 -14.48 -4.84
N GLU A 134 3.83 -15.08 -5.19
CA GLU A 134 5.14 -14.55 -4.82
C GLU A 134 5.75 -13.79 -5.99
N ALA A 135 6.05 -12.51 -5.79
CA ALA A 135 6.66 -11.65 -6.80
C ALA A 135 7.52 -10.58 -6.12
N TYR A 136 8.58 -10.13 -6.80
CA TYR A 136 9.41 -9.01 -6.32
C TYR A 136 10.03 -9.18 -4.92
N GLY A 137 10.22 -10.43 -4.48
CA GLY A 137 10.69 -10.74 -3.13
C GLY A 137 9.65 -10.52 -2.03
N LEU A 138 8.38 -10.38 -2.39
CA LEU A 138 7.21 -10.18 -1.53
C LEU A 138 6.23 -11.35 -1.67
N VAL A 139 5.45 -11.61 -0.61
CA VAL A 139 4.30 -12.52 -0.63
C VAL A 139 3.05 -11.67 -0.76
N PHE A 140 2.37 -11.75 -1.90
CA PHE A 140 1.10 -11.10 -2.14
C PHE A 140 -0.05 -12.03 -1.79
N VAL A 141 -1.06 -11.46 -1.13
CA VAL A 141 -2.34 -12.10 -0.85
C VAL A 141 -3.44 -11.32 -1.56
N PHE A 142 -4.49 -12.00 -1.99
CA PHE A 142 -5.75 -11.40 -2.44
C PHE A 142 -6.80 -11.51 -1.31
N PRO A 143 -7.03 -10.46 -0.51
CA PRO A 143 -7.89 -10.54 0.68
C PRO A 143 -9.39 -10.57 0.37
N GLY A 144 -9.80 -10.14 -0.83
CA GLY A 144 -11.19 -10.00 -1.22
C GLY A 144 -11.82 -11.30 -1.70
N ASP A 145 -12.63 -11.18 -2.74
CA ASP A 145 -13.28 -12.31 -3.40
C ASP A 145 -12.26 -13.16 -4.17
N PRO A 146 -11.99 -14.41 -3.77
CA PRO A 146 -11.00 -15.25 -4.45
C PRO A 146 -11.32 -15.52 -5.93
N GLU A 147 -12.59 -15.40 -6.35
CA GLU A 147 -12.97 -15.57 -7.76
C GLU A 147 -12.44 -14.45 -8.66
N LYS A 148 -12.18 -13.25 -8.10
CA LYS A 148 -11.63 -12.10 -8.83
C LYS A 148 -10.10 -12.13 -8.94
N ALA A 149 -9.42 -12.94 -8.14
CA ALA A 149 -7.98 -12.94 -8.04
C ALA A 149 -7.28 -13.27 -9.36
N GLU A 150 -7.85 -14.18 -10.15
CA GLU A 150 -7.25 -14.59 -11.43
C GLU A 150 -7.34 -13.49 -12.49
N ALA A 151 -8.46 -12.77 -12.54
CA ALA A 151 -8.67 -11.65 -13.46
C ALA A 151 -7.94 -10.37 -13.01
N THR A 152 -7.52 -10.29 -11.74
CA THR A 152 -6.82 -9.12 -11.20
C THR A 152 -5.31 -9.27 -11.41
N PRO A 153 -4.65 -8.36 -12.16
CA PRO A 153 -3.22 -8.44 -12.40
C PRO A 153 -2.43 -8.10 -11.13
N LEU A 154 -1.26 -8.72 -10.98
CA LEU A 154 -0.23 -8.19 -10.09
C LEU A 154 0.27 -6.83 -10.60
N PRO A 155 0.82 -5.97 -9.73
CA PRO A 155 1.46 -4.73 -10.18
C PRO A 155 2.64 -5.06 -11.10
N ASP A 156 2.76 -4.36 -12.22
CA ASP A 156 3.92 -4.52 -13.11
C ASP A 156 5.10 -3.66 -12.63
N VAL A 157 6.22 -4.31 -12.30
CA VAL A 157 7.44 -3.67 -11.79
C VAL A 157 8.66 -4.17 -12.58
N PRO A 158 8.78 -3.82 -13.88
CA PRO A 158 9.78 -4.41 -14.77
C PRO A 158 11.22 -4.09 -14.34
N ALA A 159 11.43 -2.92 -13.74
CA ALA A 159 12.75 -2.50 -13.24
C ALA A 159 13.29 -3.40 -12.11
N TYR A 160 12.45 -4.16 -11.42
CA TYR A 160 12.89 -5.10 -10.38
C TYR A 160 13.75 -6.24 -10.95
N ALA A 161 13.38 -6.74 -12.13
CA ALA A 161 14.10 -7.84 -12.80
C ALA A 161 15.26 -7.35 -13.68
N SER A 162 15.35 -6.04 -13.90
CA SER A 162 16.36 -5.45 -14.78
C SER A 162 17.77 -5.53 -14.16
N PRO A 163 18.78 -6.02 -14.90
CA PRO A 163 20.16 -6.03 -14.42
C PRO A 163 20.73 -4.62 -14.28
N SER A 164 20.11 -3.60 -14.89
CA SER A 164 20.53 -2.20 -14.81
C SER A 164 20.24 -1.56 -13.46
N TYR A 165 19.35 -2.14 -12.64
CA TYR A 165 18.96 -1.56 -11.36
C TYR A 165 19.46 -2.39 -10.18
N ARG A 166 19.64 -1.72 -9.04
CA ARG A 166 19.80 -2.33 -7.73
C ARG A 166 18.62 -1.92 -6.85
N THR A 167 17.92 -2.91 -6.30
CA THR A 167 16.72 -2.69 -5.49
C THR A 167 17.03 -2.60 -4.01
N MET A 168 16.46 -1.59 -3.36
CA MET A 168 16.31 -1.47 -1.91
C MET A 168 14.85 -1.72 -1.55
N THR A 169 14.58 -2.73 -0.72
CA THR A 169 13.22 -3.03 -0.24
C THR A 169 12.96 -2.36 1.10
N PHE A 170 11.87 -1.58 1.16
CA PHE A 170 11.30 -1.01 2.37
C PHE A 170 10.10 -1.85 2.83
N SER A 171 9.97 -2.00 4.15
CA SER A 171 8.88 -2.69 4.85
C SER A 171 8.82 -2.08 6.24
N ARG A 172 7.85 -1.19 6.46
CA ARG A 172 7.77 -0.34 7.66
C ARG A 172 6.30 -0.12 8.03
N THR A 173 5.99 -0.24 9.32
CA THR A 173 4.69 0.18 9.86
C THR A 173 4.65 1.69 10.06
N VAL A 174 3.55 2.31 9.63
CA VAL A 174 3.22 3.74 9.77
C VAL A 174 1.85 3.83 10.42
N ARG A 175 1.72 4.63 11.48
CA ARG A 175 0.46 4.79 12.23
C ARG A 175 -0.42 5.88 11.60
N CYS A 176 -0.88 5.62 10.38
CA CYS A 176 -1.84 6.45 9.68
C CYS A 176 -2.72 5.61 8.75
N HIS A 177 -3.88 6.16 8.38
CA HIS A 177 -4.68 5.70 7.26
C HIS A 177 -3.88 5.75 5.96
N TYR A 178 -4.06 4.74 5.09
CA TYR A 178 -3.24 4.54 3.90
C TYR A 178 -3.25 5.76 2.96
N SER A 179 -4.37 6.48 2.89
CA SER A 179 -4.51 7.66 2.03
C SER A 179 -3.56 8.79 2.38
N PHE A 180 -3.13 8.95 3.64
CA PHE A 180 -2.17 10.00 4.01
C PHE A 180 -0.83 9.83 3.29
N LEU A 181 -0.38 8.57 3.13
CA LEU A 181 0.85 8.28 2.40
C LEU A 181 0.69 8.51 0.90
N HIS A 182 -0.49 8.24 0.33
CA HIS A 182 -0.77 8.55 -1.07
C HIS A 182 -0.69 10.06 -1.35
N GLU A 183 -1.33 10.87 -0.50
CA GLU A 183 -1.29 12.34 -0.60
C GLU A 183 0.14 12.85 -0.41
N ASN A 184 0.83 12.37 0.63
CA ASN A 184 2.22 12.75 0.93
C ASN A 184 3.16 12.45 -0.25
N LEU A 185 3.14 11.25 -0.85
CA LEU A 185 4.06 10.93 -1.94
C LEU A 185 3.81 11.77 -3.20
N LEU A 186 2.58 12.21 -3.47
CA LEU A 186 2.26 12.98 -4.68
C LEU A 186 2.44 14.49 -4.48
N ASP A 187 2.30 15.01 -3.26
CA ASP A 187 2.44 16.44 -2.98
C ASP A 187 3.90 16.88 -2.92
N MET A 188 4.53 17.24 -4.04
CA MET A 188 5.90 17.75 -3.99
C MET A 188 6.05 19.13 -3.32
N ASN A 189 4.98 19.79 -2.87
CA ASN A 189 5.14 21.03 -2.11
C ASN A 189 5.64 20.79 -0.67
N HIS A 190 5.51 19.57 -0.14
CA HIS A 190 6.04 19.23 1.19
C HIS A 190 7.58 19.19 1.26
N GLN A 191 8.32 19.51 0.18
CA GLN A 191 9.80 19.59 0.21
C GLN A 191 10.34 20.57 1.26
N PHE A 192 9.53 21.50 1.76
CA PHE A 192 9.89 22.30 2.93
C PHE A 192 10.18 21.44 4.16
N LEU A 193 9.49 20.31 4.34
CA LEU A 193 9.76 19.31 5.37
C LEU A 193 11.20 18.81 5.27
N HIS A 194 11.61 18.44 4.04
CA HIS A 194 12.94 17.90 3.76
C HIS A 194 14.04 18.95 3.57
N ARG A 195 13.81 20.23 3.87
CA ARG A 195 14.80 21.31 3.66
C ARG A 195 16.17 21.02 4.31
N GLY A 196 16.19 20.27 5.42
CA GLY A 196 17.42 19.86 6.11
C GLY A 196 18.15 18.69 5.46
N VAL A 197 17.45 17.88 4.66
CA VAL A 197 17.95 16.63 4.07
C VAL A 197 18.23 16.79 2.57
N VAL A 198 17.32 17.44 1.85
CA VAL A 198 17.25 17.55 0.39
C VAL A 198 17.75 18.93 -0.12
N GLY A 199 17.78 19.95 0.75
CA GLY A 199 18.29 21.29 0.42
C GLY A 199 17.23 22.21 -0.21
N LYS A 200 17.65 23.27 -0.91
CA LYS A 200 16.73 24.20 -1.63
C LYS A 200 16.37 23.62 -3.00
N LEU A 201 15.49 22.62 -3.01
CA LEU A 201 14.84 22.14 -4.21
C LEU A 201 13.50 22.87 -4.36
N GLN A 202 13.27 23.43 -5.55
CA GLN A 202 12.00 24.04 -5.92
C GLN A 202 11.32 23.12 -6.94
N PRO A 203 10.29 22.36 -6.53
CA PRO A 203 9.48 21.62 -7.46
C PRO A 203 8.56 22.59 -8.21
N LYS A 204 8.49 22.41 -9.52
CA LYS A 204 7.51 23.08 -10.37
C LYS A 204 6.66 22.01 -11.03
N LEU A 205 5.35 22.00 -10.76
CA LEU A 205 4.41 21.15 -11.49
C LEU A 205 4.43 21.56 -12.98
N LEU A 206 4.76 20.61 -13.85
CA LEU A 206 4.72 20.78 -15.31
C LEU A 206 3.30 20.53 -15.85
N GLY A 207 2.57 19.64 -15.19
CA GLY A 207 1.21 19.23 -15.55
C GLY A 207 0.88 17.89 -14.90
N TYR A 208 -0.39 17.53 -14.92
CA TYR A 208 -0.86 16.26 -14.42
C TYR A 208 -2.10 15.80 -15.20
N GLU A 209 -2.35 14.50 -15.15
CA GLU A 209 -3.53 13.85 -15.73
C GLU A 209 -4.25 13.07 -14.63
N SER A 210 -5.58 13.07 -14.68
CA SER A 210 -6.44 12.35 -13.74
C SER A 210 -7.45 11.51 -14.50
N GLY A 211 -7.75 10.34 -13.98
CA GLY A 211 -8.74 9.40 -14.51
C GLY A 211 -9.38 8.58 -13.39
N PRO A 212 -10.30 7.66 -13.72
CA PRO A 212 -11.13 6.98 -12.72
C PRO A 212 -10.36 6.19 -11.65
N ALA A 213 -9.18 5.67 -11.99
CA ALA A 213 -8.37 4.83 -11.09
C ALA A 213 -6.93 5.33 -10.94
N SER A 214 -6.58 6.48 -11.54
CA SER A 214 -5.20 6.95 -11.52
C SER A 214 -5.06 8.46 -11.63
N VAL A 215 -4.01 8.98 -11.01
CA VAL A 215 -3.52 10.36 -11.14
C VAL A 215 -2.03 10.32 -11.39
N GLU A 216 -1.55 11.03 -12.41
CA GLU A 216 -0.12 11.11 -12.75
C GLU A 216 0.31 12.57 -12.87
N ALA A 217 1.34 12.96 -12.13
CA ALA A 217 1.90 14.31 -12.15
C ALA A 217 3.37 14.30 -12.54
N ARG A 218 3.79 15.33 -13.27
CA ARG A 218 5.18 15.57 -13.63
C ARG A 218 5.68 16.84 -12.97
N TYR A 219 6.80 16.74 -12.27
CA TYR A 219 7.46 17.83 -11.58
C TYR A 219 8.85 18.06 -12.16
N LEU A 220 9.18 19.33 -12.40
CA LEU A 220 10.54 19.75 -12.68
C LEU A 220 11.21 20.15 -11.38
N PHE A 221 12.32 19.50 -11.06
CA PHE A 221 13.17 19.84 -9.93
C PHE A 221 14.36 20.64 -10.43
N THR A 222 14.41 21.92 -10.08
CA THR A 222 15.56 22.78 -10.39
C THR A 222 16.42 22.94 -9.16
N HIS A 223 17.70 22.58 -9.27
CA HIS A 223 18.67 22.83 -8.20
C HIS A 223 19.12 24.29 -8.22
N THR A 224 18.50 25.13 -7.39
CA THR A 224 19.02 26.47 -7.13
C THR A 224 20.29 26.38 -6.28
N GLY A 225 21.43 26.80 -6.82
CA GLY A 225 22.76 26.60 -6.22
C GLY A 225 22.87 26.94 -4.72
N GLY A 226 23.53 26.06 -3.97
CA GLY A 226 23.80 26.18 -2.53
C GLY A 226 24.69 25.03 -2.05
N LYS A 227 25.36 25.17 -0.89
CA LYS A 227 26.25 24.13 -0.33
C LYS A 227 25.49 22.81 -0.20
N ARG A 228 25.84 21.84 -1.06
CA ARG A 228 25.33 20.47 -1.03
C ARG A 228 25.65 19.84 0.32
N ASN A 229 24.66 19.25 0.99
CA ASN A 229 24.94 18.30 2.07
C ASN A 229 25.67 17.10 1.44
N ARG A 230 26.81 16.69 2.03
CA ARG A 230 27.70 15.63 1.50
C ARG A 230 26.98 14.28 1.25
N SER A 231 25.81 14.06 1.85
CA SER A 231 24.98 12.87 1.63
C SER A 231 24.13 12.93 0.35
N ALA A 232 23.71 14.12 -0.10
CA ALA A 232 22.91 14.28 -1.32
C ALA A 232 23.78 14.25 -2.59
N SER A 233 25.07 14.59 -2.48
CA SER A 233 26.02 14.58 -3.60
C SER A 233 26.34 13.18 -4.17
N LEU A 234 26.03 12.10 -3.43
CA LEU A 234 26.34 10.73 -3.85
C LEU A 234 25.25 10.09 -4.72
N LEU A 235 24.01 10.59 -4.67
CA LEU A 235 22.93 10.15 -5.57
C LEU A 235 23.06 10.76 -6.98
N ALA A 236 23.79 11.87 -7.10
CA ALA A 236 24.01 12.61 -8.35
C ALA A 236 25.42 12.37 -8.94
N ALA A 237 26.06 11.23 -8.65
CA ALA A 237 27.43 10.96 -9.07
C ALA A 237 27.52 10.34 -10.48
N GLU A 238 27.01 11.05 -11.48
CA GLU A 238 27.68 11.22 -12.79
C GLU A 238 27.54 12.70 -13.18
N GLY A 239 28.49 13.51 -12.72
CA GLY A 239 28.45 14.96 -12.94
C GLY A 239 29.61 15.68 -12.26
N LEU A 240 30.85 15.37 -12.66
CA LEU A 240 31.98 16.27 -12.45
C LEU A 240 31.73 17.52 -13.31
N GLY A 241 31.00 18.50 -12.78
CA GLY A 241 30.74 19.76 -13.45
C GLY A 241 29.57 20.51 -12.81
N GLY A 242 29.85 21.68 -12.22
CA GLY A 242 28.87 22.54 -11.56
C GLY A 242 27.93 23.25 -12.54
N GLN A 243 27.10 22.52 -13.28
CA GLN A 243 25.95 23.10 -13.98
C GLN A 243 24.64 22.77 -13.25
N PRO A 244 23.65 23.67 -13.27
CA PRO A 244 22.31 23.36 -12.80
C PRO A 244 21.77 22.21 -13.65
N SER A 245 21.46 21.08 -13.01
CA SER A 245 20.68 20.00 -13.63
C SER A 245 19.22 20.21 -13.31
N SER A 246 18.35 19.93 -14.28
CA SER A 246 16.92 19.85 -14.07
C SER A 246 16.48 18.38 -14.17
N ASP A 247 15.88 17.87 -13.11
CA ASP A 247 15.41 16.48 -13.10
C ASP A 247 13.88 16.48 -13.22
N VAL A 248 13.34 15.60 -14.05
CA VAL A 248 11.89 15.42 -14.17
C VAL A 248 11.49 14.22 -13.32
N MET A 249 10.59 14.46 -12.38
CA MET A 249 10.00 13.41 -11.56
C MET A 249 8.55 13.19 -11.99
N THR A 250 8.23 11.97 -12.39
CA THR A 250 6.86 11.54 -12.67
C THR A 250 6.37 10.70 -11.50
N ILE A 251 5.28 11.11 -10.86
CA ILE A 251 4.66 10.38 -9.76
C ILE A 251 3.26 9.97 -10.20
N ARG A 252 2.95 8.68 -10.10
CA ARG A 252 1.65 8.14 -10.48
C ARG A 252 1.05 7.42 -9.28
N THR A 253 -0.18 7.78 -8.92
CA THR A 253 -1.07 6.93 -8.14
C THR A 253 -1.91 6.14 -9.13
N GLU A 254 -1.82 4.82 -9.07
CA GLU A 254 -2.67 3.90 -9.82
C GLU A 254 -3.19 2.90 -8.81
N TYR A 255 -4.46 3.08 -8.40
CA TYR A 255 -4.99 2.44 -7.21
C TYR A 255 -4.78 0.91 -7.23
N PRO A 256 -4.27 0.30 -6.14
CA PRO A 256 -3.86 0.88 -4.85
C PRO A 256 -2.36 1.22 -4.75
N TYR A 257 -1.63 1.23 -5.86
CA TYR A 257 -0.18 1.37 -5.89
C TYR A 257 0.24 2.82 -6.19
N GLN A 258 1.50 3.14 -5.87
CA GLN A 258 2.14 4.36 -6.35
C GLN A 258 3.49 4.05 -6.99
N THR A 259 3.82 4.82 -8.02
CA THR A 259 5.14 4.81 -8.63
C THR A 259 5.72 6.21 -8.69
N LEU A 260 7.05 6.28 -8.66
CA LEU A 260 7.81 7.50 -8.88
C LEU A 260 9.01 7.17 -9.75
N ASP A 261 9.15 7.85 -10.87
CA ASP A 261 10.29 7.77 -11.77
C ASP A 261 11.00 9.13 -11.80
N LEU A 262 12.31 9.15 -11.51
CA LEU A 262 13.15 10.34 -11.60
C LEU A 262 14.09 10.21 -12.80
N VAL A 263 13.91 11.08 -13.79
CA VAL A 263 14.66 11.12 -15.04
C VAL A 263 15.54 12.39 -15.06
N PRO A 264 16.88 12.25 -15.02
CA PRO A 264 17.79 13.37 -15.21
C PRO A 264 17.65 13.98 -16.62
N GLU A 265 17.89 15.30 -16.76
CA GLU A 265 17.73 16.07 -18.01
C GLU A 265 18.32 15.42 -19.29
N LYS A 266 19.42 14.68 -19.13
CA LYS A 266 20.21 14.10 -20.23
C LYS A 266 20.13 12.58 -20.29
N ALA A 267 19.17 11.97 -19.62
CA ALA A 267 18.99 10.53 -19.57
C ALA A 267 17.71 10.11 -20.31
N ASP A 268 17.80 9.00 -21.04
CA ASP A 268 16.64 8.40 -21.73
C ASP A 268 15.82 7.46 -20.82
N HIS A 269 16.34 7.17 -19.62
CA HIS A 269 15.70 6.29 -18.66
C HIS A 269 15.81 6.83 -17.22
N PRO A 270 14.90 6.42 -16.31
CA PRO A 270 14.95 6.86 -14.92
C PRO A 270 16.18 6.35 -14.20
N ALA A 271 16.89 7.25 -13.53
CA ALA A 271 18.00 6.91 -12.64
C ALA A 271 17.52 6.32 -11.31
N LEU A 272 16.29 6.66 -10.92
CA LEU A 272 15.62 6.17 -9.72
C LEU A 272 14.17 5.87 -10.05
N ARG A 273 13.71 4.70 -9.60
CA ARG A 273 12.32 4.27 -9.66
C ARG A 273 11.87 3.82 -8.28
N LEU A 274 10.66 4.16 -7.89
CA LEU A 274 10.03 3.67 -6.67
C LEU A 274 8.70 3.05 -7.06
N TRP A 275 8.42 1.87 -6.52
CA TRP A 275 7.07 1.31 -6.43
C TRP A 275 6.71 1.19 -4.95
N ALA A 276 5.50 1.59 -4.56
CA ALA A 276 5.04 1.57 -3.19
C ALA A 276 3.56 1.14 -3.07
N VAL A 277 3.23 0.54 -1.94
CA VAL A 277 1.86 0.20 -1.54
C VAL A 277 1.72 0.25 -0.03
N TYR A 278 0.54 0.64 0.44
CA TYR A 278 0.25 0.86 1.85
C TYR A 278 -0.87 -0.07 2.28
N VAL A 279 -0.54 -1.04 3.12
CA VAL A 279 -1.41 -2.18 3.43
C VAL A 279 -1.97 -2.00 4.84
N PRO A 280 -3.30 -1.87 5.04
CA PRO A 280 -3.85 -1.68 6.38
C PRO A 280 -3.57 -2.89 7.28
N GLU A 281 -3.20 -2.63 8.54
CA GLU A 281 -2.95 -3.68 9.54
C GLU A 281 -4.17 -3.90 10.45
N ASP A 282 -4.89 -2.85 10.86
CA ASP A 282 -6.05 -2.93 11.75
C ASP A 282 -7.39 -2.73 11.02
N ALA A 283 -8.50 -3.10 11.68
CA ALA A 283 -9.84 -3.06 11.09
C ALA A 283 -10.32 -1.63 10.81
N GLU A 284 -9.88 -0.69 11.65
CA GLU A 284 -10.13 0.73 11.53
C GLU A 284 -9.22 1.42 10.49
N GLN A 285 -8.25 0.69 9.95
CA GLN A 285 -7.22 1.16 9.02
C GLN A 285 -6.50 2.44 9.48
N ARG A 286 -6.15 2.51 10.77
CA ARG A 286 -5.38 3.60 11.39
C ARG A 286 -3.89 3.28 11.44
N VAL A 287 -3.52 2.04 11.14
CA VAL A 287 -2.15 1.59 10.99
C VAL A 287 -2.02 0.90 9.64
N CYS A 288 -0.99 1.25 8.89
CA CYS A 288 -0.65 0.57 7.65
C CYS A 288 0.82 0.15 7.61
N HIS A 289 1.10 -0.87 6.81
CA HIS A 289 2.42 -1.33 6.47
C HIS A 289 2.78 -0.81 5.08
N ALA A 290 3.79 0.05 5.01
CA ALA A 290 4.35 0.52 3.75
C ALA A 290 5.36 -0.51 3.22
N TYR A 291 5.06 -1.08 2.06
CA TYR A 291 6.01 -1.86 1.26
C TYR A 291 6.50 -0.99 0.11
N GLY A 292 7.82 -0.95 -0.10
CA GLY A 292 8.43 -0.14 -1.14
C GLY A 292 9.58 -0.86 -1.83
N LEU A 293 9.73 -0.65 -3.13
CA LEU A 293 10.83 -1.12 -3.96
C LEU A 293 11.48 0.10 -4.59
N LEU A 294 12.60 0.55 -4.02
CA LEU A 294 13.40 1.64 -4.58
C LEU A 294 14.52 1.04 -5.44
N MET A 295 14.41 1.24 -6.74
CA MET A 295 15.31 0.72 -7.75
C MET A 295 16.19 1.85 -8.25
N ILE A 296 17.48 1.74 -8.00
CA ILE A 296 18.47 2.77 -8.39
C ILE A 296 19.32 2.20 -9.50
N GLU A 297 19.49 2.97 -10.56
CA GLU A 297 20.31 2.59 -11.69
C GLU A 297 21.76 2.36 -11.25
N LYS A 298 22.38 1.31 -11.80
CA LYS A 298 23.77 0.99 -11.57
C LYS A 298 24.65 1.94 -12.39
N PRO A 299 25.59 2.65 -11.75
CA PRO A 299 26.55 3.46 -12.47
C PRO A 299 27.49 2.58 -13.29
N ARG A 300 28.16 3.16 -14.29
CA ARG A 300 29.13 2.46 -15.14
C ARG A 300 30.28 1.81 -14.35
N ILE A 301 30.62 2.37 -13.18
CA ILE A 301 31.67 1.85 -12.29
C ILE A 301 31.00 1.08 -11.14
N PRO A 302 31.03 -0.28 -11.13
CA PRO A 302 30.29 -1.08 -10.15
C PRO A 302 30.65 -0.80 -8.69
N ALA A 303 31.91 -0.46 -8.41
CA ALA A 303 32.38 -0.14 -7.07
C ALA A 303 31.74 1.14 -6.50
N ALA A 304 31.35 2.11 -7.36
CA ALA A 304 30.81 3.39 -6.92
C ALA A 304 29.48 3.22 -6.18
N LEU A 305 28.58 2.36 -6.68
CA LEU A 305 27.30 2.10 -6.03
C LEU A 305 27.47 1.41 -4.69
N SER A 306 28.42 0.48 -4.56
CA SER A 306 28.70 -0.21 -3.30
C SER A 306 29.18 0.76 -2.21
N VAL A 307 30.01 1.74 -2.58
CA VAL A 307 30.46 2.80 -1.67
C VAL A 307 29.33 3.78 -1.33
N ALA A 308 28.50 4.15 -2.30
CA ALA A 308 27.37 5.07 -2.09
C ALA A 308 26.22 4.42 -1.28
N TRP A 309 26.06 3.10 -1.35
CA TRP A 309 24.89 2.38 -0.81
C TRP A 309 24.55 2.68 0.65
N PRO A 310 25.50 2.69 1.61
CA PRO A 310 25.19 3.04 3.00
C PRO A 310 24.67 4.48 3.15
N PHE A 311 25.19 5.41 2.34
CA PHE A 311 24.75 6.81 2.36
C PHE A 311 23.37 6.99 1.75
N ILE A 312 23.11 6.30 0.63
CA ILE A 312 21.79 6.25 0.00
C ILE A 312 20.76 5.73 1.00
N ARG A 313 21.06 4.60 1.65
CA ARG A 313 20.19 4.02 2.68
C ARG A 313 19.95 4.99 3.84
N HIS A 314 21.00 5.65 4.32
CA HIS A 314 20.85 6.61 5.41
C HIS A 314 20.07 7.86 5.01
N PHE A 315 20.17 8.29 3.76
CA PHE A 315 19.36 9.38 3.21
C PHE A 315 17.90 8.98 3.09
N THR A 316 17.59 7.82 2.50
CA THR A 316 16.21 7.35 2.32
C THR A 316 15.50 7.10 3.64
N GLU A 317 16.18 6.54 4.64
CA GLU A 317 15.61 6.36 5.98
C GLU A 317 15.31 7.69 6.68
N ARG A 318 16.09 8.76 6.41
CA ARG A 318 15.81 10.10 6.96
C ARG A 318 14.59 10.74 6.30
N VAL A 319 14.51 10.69 4.98
CA VAL A 319 13.34 11.20 4.22
C VAL A 319 12.07 10.50 4.73
N PHE A 320 12.09 9.17 4.76
CA PHE A 320 10.96 8.38 5.25
C PHE A 320 10.59 8.70 6.72
N ALA A 321 11.57 8.96 7.60
CA ALA A 321 11.29 9.32 8.98
C ALA A 321 10.58 10.68 9.11
N GLU A 322 10.91 11.65 8.25
CA GLU A 322 10.24 12.94 8.20
C GLU A 322 8.81 12.80 7.65
N ASP A 323 8.63 12.06 6.55
CA ASP A 323 7.30 11.77 5.99
C ASP A 323 6.40 11.06 7.00
N ARG A 324 6.93 10.00 7.63
CA ARG A 324 6.26 9.27 8.69
C ARG A 324 5.80 10.19 9.82
N MET A 325 6.66 11.12 10.24
CA MET A 325 6.32 12.06 11.31
C MET A 325 5.13 12.94 10.91
N ALA A 326 5.11 13.45 9.68
CA ALA A 326 4.04 14.29 9.16
C ALA A 326 2.70 13.51 9.07
N VAL A 327 2.68 12.35 8.41
CA VAL A 327 1.44 11.58 8.23
C VAL A 327 0.90 11.00 9.54
N GLU A 328 1.77 10.60 10.47
CA GLU A 328 1.33 10.18 11.81
C GLU A 328 0.79 11.37 12.62
N ALA A 329 1.24 12.61 12.36
CA ALA A 329 0.69 13.81 12.98
C ALA A 329 -0.68 14.17 12.42
N GLU A 330 -0.86 14.08 11.09
CA GLU A 330 -2.17 14.28 10.47
C GLU A 330 -3.19 13.23 10.94
N GLN A 331 -2.77 11.96 11.07
CA GLN A 331 -3.63 10.92 11.65
C GLN A 331 -4.10 11.29 13.06
N ARG A 332 -3.18 11.75 13.93
CA ARG A 332 -3.54 12.18 15.28
C ARG A 332 -4.53 13.36 15.27
N ALA A 333 -4.31 14.33 14.38
CA ALA A 333 -5.22 15.46 14.23
C ALA A 333 -6.62 15.01 13.81
N TRP A 334 -6.74 14.09 12.84
CA TRP A 334 -8.01 13.52 12.44
C TRP A 334 -8.68 12.73 13.58
N ASP A 335 -7.90 11.96 14.36
CA ASP A 335 -8.42 11.20 15.51
C ASP A 335 -8.97 12.11 16.61
N GLU A 336 -8.31 13.23 16.90
CA GLU A 336 -8.75 14.24 17.87
C GLU A 336 -10.00 14.98 17.40
N GLN A 337 -10.12 15.23 16.10
CA GLN A 337 -11.24 15.97 15.50
C GLN A 337 -12.45 15.08 15.25
N GLY A 338 -12.25 13.78 15.01
CA GLY A 338 -13.28 12.80 14.67
C GLY A 338 -13.80 12.88 13.23
N GLU A 339 -13.26 13.80 12.42
CA GLU A 339 -13.64 14.06 11.04
C GLU A 339 -12.47 14.72 10.28
N ASP A 340 -12.52 14.65 8.95
CA ASP A 340 -11.57 15.36 8.09
C ASP A 340 -11.92 16.84 7.98
N ARG A 341 -11.10 17.69 8.61
CA ARG A 341 -11.19 19.16 8.54
C ARG A 341 -10.16 19.78 7.61
N ASN A 342 -9.53 19.00 6.74
CA ASN A 342 -8.49 19.52 5.85
C ASN A 342 -9.10 20.40 4.76
N HIS A 343 -8.56 21.61 4.61
CA HIS A 343 -8.85 22.52 3.50
C HIS A 343 -7.80 22.36 2.40
N GLU A 344 -7.80 21.20 1.75
CA GLU A 344 -6.91 20.98 0.60
C GLU A 344 -7.35 21.86 -0.58
N VAL A 345 -6.40 22.58 -1.15
CA VAL A 345 -6.63 23.55 -2.24
C VAL A 345 -5.90 23.16 -3.52
N PHE A 346 -4.95 22.25 -3.44
CA PHE A 346 -4.17 21.81 -4.57
C PHE A 346 -4.98 20.78 -5.38
N SER A 347 -5.40 21.18 -6.59
CA SER A 347 -6.28 20.38 -7.46
C SER A 347 -5.75 18.95 -7.70
N LEU A 348 -4.45 18.79 -7.85
CA LEU A 348 -3.81 17.50 -7.99
C LEU A 348 -4.09 16.56 -6.80
N ILE A 349 -4.02 17.06 -5.57
CA ILE A 349 -4.27 16.26 -4.37
C ILE A 349 -5.77 16.01 -4.18
N LEU A 350 -6.63 16.97 -4.54
CA LEU A 350 -8.07 16.74 -4.58
C LEU A 350 -8.43 15.57 -5.51
N ASP A 351 -7.82 15.52 -6.70
CA ASP A 351 -8.02 14.43 -7.67
C ASP A 351 -7.48 13.08 -7.15
N VAL A 352 -6.37 13.08 -6.40
CA VAL A 352 -5.90 11.87 -5.70
C VAL A 352 -6.94 11.39 -4.71
N ARG A 353 -7.46 12.29 -3.87
CA ARG A 353 -8.48 11.95 -2.86
C ARG A 353 -9.72 11.36 -3.52
N ASP A 354 -10.13 11.88 -4.68
CA ASP A 354 -11.27 11.36 -5.43
C ASP A 354 -11.02 9.96 -6.01
N VAL A 355 -9.82 9.71 -6.57
CA VAL A 355 -9.43 8.35 -7.00
C VAL A 355 -9.47 7.37 -5.82
N LEU A 356 -8.94 7.75 -4.65
CA LEU A 356 -8.94 6.87 -3.48
C LEU A 356 -10.37 6.61 -2.95
N ARG A 357 -11.23 7.64 -2.93
CA ARG A 357 -12.65 7.49 -2.56
C ARG A 357 -13.40 6.56 -3.52
N ALA A 358 -13.18 6.71 -4.81
CA ALA A 358 -13.92 5.98 -5.84
C ALA A 358 -13.52 4.50 -5.94
N ASN A 359 -12.28 4.14 -5.57
CA ASN A 359 -11.76 2.79 -5.71
C ASN A 359 -11.65 2.01 -4.40
N GLY A 360 -11.69 2.70 -3.25
CA GLY A 360 -11.74 2.09 -1.93
C GLY A 360 -13.12 1.58 -1.52
N VAL A 361 -13.23 1.05 -0.31
CA VAL A 361 -14.47 0.51 0.26
C VAL A 361 -14.81 1.21 1.59
N PRO A 362 -16.08 1.54 1.88
CA PRO A 362 -16.43 2.15 3.16
C PRO A 362 -16.01 1.28 4.35
N LEU A 363 -15.38 1.89 5.36
CA LEU A 363 -15.10 1.21 6.62
C LEU A 363 -16.41 0.96 7.37
N ALA A 364 -16.52 -0.21 8.01
CA ALA A 364 -17.67 -0.52 8.83
C ALA A 364 -17.80 0.52 9.97
N PRO A 365 -19.01 1.04 10.25
CA PRO A 365 -19.21 1.95 11.37
C PRO A 365 -18.82 1.25 12.68
N ARG A 366 -18.17 1.99 13.60
CA ARG A 366 -17.79 1.47 14.91
C ARG A 366 -18.98 0.77 15.55
N THR A 367 -18.87 -0.52 15.81
CA THR A 367 -19.71 -1.15 16.83
C THR A 367 -19.21 -0.62 18.16
N THR A 368 -19.91 0.37 18.71
CA THR A 368 -19.71 0.78 20.10
C THR A 368 -19.82 -0.48 20.96
N PRO A 369 -18.86 -0.78 21.84
CA PRO A 369 -19.04 -1.87 22.79
C PRO A 369 -20.32 -1.57 23.55
N VAL A 370 -21.31 -2.47 23.47
CA VAL A 370 -22.45 -2.42 24.38
C VAL A 370 -21.86 -2.63 25.76
N THR A 371 -21.68 -1.56 26.52
CA THR A 371 -21.49 -1.62 27.96
C THR A 371 -22.77 -2.21 28.53
N ARG A 372 -22.86 -3.53 28.59
CA ARG A 372 -23.80 -4.19 29.49
C ARG A 372 -23.31 -3.83 30.88
N SER A 373 -23.98 -2.85 31.49
CA SER A 373 -23.92 -2.65 32.92
C SER A 373 -24.31 -3.97 33.58
N CYS A 374 -23.34 -4.64 34.19
CA CYS A 374 -23.62 -5.62 35.23
C CYS A 374 -24.06 -4.83 36.47
N GLU A 375 -25.31 -4.36 36.47
CA GLU A 375 -25.96 -3.97 37.71
C GLU A 375 -26.65 -5.18 38.32
N GLY A 376 -26.27 -5.50 39.56
CA GLY A 376 -27.16 -6.18 40.49
C GLY A 376 -26.92 -7.68 40.69
N LEU A 377 -25.78 -8.04 41.27
CA LEU A 377 -25.73 -9.16 42.23
C LEU A 377 -24.87 -8.70 43.42
N ALA A 378 -25.54 -8.11 44.41
CA ALA A 378 -25.01 -7.93 45.75
C ALA A 378 -25.34 -9.20 46.58
N PRO A 379 -24.54 -9.48 47.63
CA PRO A 379 -24.23 -10.83 48.12
C PRO A 379 -25.36 -11.56 48.86
#